data_AF-W1I4N4-F1
#
_entry.id   AF-W1I4N4-F1
#
_cell.length_a   1.000
_cell.length_b   1.000
_cell.length_c   1.000
_cell.angle_alpha   90.00
_cell.angle_beta   90.00
_cell.angle_gamma   90.00
#
_symmetry.space_group_name_H-M   'P 1'
#
loop_
_entity.id
_entity.type
_entity.pdbx_description
1 polymer ?
#
loop_
_entity_poly.entity_id
_entity_poly.type
_entity_poly.pdbx_seq_one_letter_code
_entity_poly.pdbx_strand_id
1 'polypeptide(L)'
;MDMREHHLGYRETVRKYWDITKGKEPNYCKQIQRWERIYLEEGAEGLMKEKRGRASKASGTRKGRPPKLDKKVEEDLIAENQRLRMENEYLKKLDALVRKREQEESKKRQ
;
A
#
# COMPACT_ATOMS: atom_id res chain seq x y z
N MET A 1 3.18 -17.48 -6.90
CA MET A 1 4.09 -17.60 -5.72
C MET A 1 5.37 -18.27 -6.22
N ASP A 2 6.48 -17.54 -6.28
CA ASP A 2 7.72 -17.95 -6.96
C ASP A 2 8.21 -19.37 -6.57
N MET A 3 8.10 -19.73 -5.29
CA MET A 3 8.47 -21.06 -4.80
C MET A 3 7.70 -22.21 -5.47
N ARG A 4 6.45 -22.00 -5.85
CA ARG A 4 5.61 -23.02 -6.51
C ARG A 4 5.85 -23.07 -8.01
N GLU A 5 6.05 -21.89 -8.61
CA GLU A 5 6.34 -21.75 -10.03
C GLU A 5 7.70 -22.37 -10.39
N HIS A 6 8.69 -22.24 -9.50
CA HIS A 6 10.05 -22.75 -9.71
C HIS A 6 10.35 -24.04 -8.91
N HIS A 7 9.33 -24.67 -8.34
CA HIS A 7 9.44 -25.90 -7.54
C HIS A 7 10.52 -25.85 -6.45
N LEU A 8 10.74 -24.67 -5.87
CA LEU A 8 11.72 -24.47 -4.82
C LEU A 8 11.19 -25.06 -3.52
N GLY A 9 12.00 -25.88 -2.86
CA GLY A 9 11.72 -26.28 -1.48
C GLY A 9 11.70 -25.07 -0.55
N TYR A 10 11.07 -25.21 0.64
CA TYR A 10 11.03 -24.12 1.63
C TYR A 10 12.43 -23.56 1.95
N ARG A 11 13.44 -24.43 2.08
CA ARG A 11 14.81 -24.02 2.38
C ARG A 11 15.44 -23.23 1.22
N GLU A 12 15.17 -23.64 -0.01
CA GLU A 12 15.69 -22.98 -1.22
C GLU A 12 15.01 -21.64 -1.44
N THR A 13 13.70 -21.57 -1.20
CA THR A 13 12.93 -20.32 -1.21
C THR A 13 13.51 -19.32 -0.21
N VAL A 14 13.82 -19.78 1.00
CA VAL A 14 14.47 -18.93 2.00
C VAL A 14 15.86 -18.50 1.52
N ARG A 15 16.71 -19.38 0.97
CA ARG A 15 18.03 -18.96 0.45
C ARG A 15 17.95 -17.94 -0.69
N LYS A 16 16.93 -18.06 -1.54
CA LYS A 16 16.75 -17.17 -2.70
C LYS A 16 16.34 -15.76 -2.27
N TYR A 17 15.43 -15.65 -1.30
CA TYR A 17 14.81 -14.37 -0.93
C TYR A 17 15.35 -13.74 0.34
N TRP A 18 15.87 -14.56 1.24
CA TRP A 18 16.51 -14.11 2.46
C TRP A 18 18.01 -14.21 2.21
N ASP A 19 18.70 -13.07 2.24
CA ASP A 19 20.17 -13.02 2.24
C ASP A 19 20.68 -13.54 3.59
N ILE A 20 20.69 -14.87 3.73
CA ILE A 20 21.01 -15.56 4.97
C ILE A 20 22.19 -16.52 4.80
N THR A 21 22.98 -16.64 5.87
CA THR A 21 24.07 -17.63 5.93
C THR A 21 23.54 -19.05 5.77
N LYS A 22 24.21 -19.84 4.94
CA LYS A 22 23.91 -21.26 4.69
C LYS A 22 23.81 -22.03 6.01
N GLY A 23 22.72 -22.76 6.21
CA GLY A 23 22.39 -23.48 7.45
C GLY A 23 21.32 -22.81 8.32
N LYS A 24 20.97 -21.53 8.07
CA LYS A 24 19.92 -20.80 8.83
C LYS A 24 18.52 -20.88 8.21
N GLU A 25 18.37 -21.56 7.09
CA GLU A 25 17.12 -21.72 6.35
C GLU A 25 15.95 -22.32 7.16
N PRO A 26 16.17 -23.31 8.06
CA PRO A 26 15.07 -23.93 8.81
C PRO A 26 14.25 -22.95 9.66
N ASN A 27 14.86 -21.86 10.11
CA ASN A 27 14.23 -20.88 11.00
C ASN A 27 13.06 -20.14 10.34
N TYR A 28 13.13 -19.96 9.02
CA TYR A 28 12.14 -19.20 8.25
C TYR A 28 11.16 -20.09 7.52
N CYS A 29 11.44 -21.39 7.42
CA CYS A 29 10.58 -22.36 6.75
C CYS A 29 9.16 -22.36 7.34
N LYS A 30 8.99 -22.23 8.66
CA LYS A 30 7.65 -22.15 9.29
C LYS A 30 6.85 -20.92 8.87
N GLN A 31 7.52 -19.79 8.64
CA GLN A 31 6.87 -18.57 8.18
C GLN A 31 6.43 -18.70 6.74
N ILE A 32 7.30 -19.25 5.88
CA ILE A 32 6.96 -19.55 4.48
C ILE A 32 5.82 -20.56 4.40
N GLN A 33 5.81 -21.63 5.21
CA GLN A 33 4.68 -22.57 5.28
C GLN A 33 3.38 -21.89 5.70
N ARG A 34 3.44 -20.96 6.68
CA ARG A 34 2.26 -20.19 7.08
C ARG A 34 1.78 -19.27 5.96
N TRP A 35 2.68 -18.55 5.31
CA TRP A 35 2.35 -17.66 4.20
C TRP A 35 1.83 -18.41 2.99
N GLU A 36 2.44 -19.54 2.65
CA GLU A 36 1.99 -20.42 1.59
C GLU A 36 0.58 -20.90 1.87
N ARG A 37 0.32 -21.41 3.08
CA ARG A 37 -1.04 -21.78 3.49
C ARG A 37 -2.02 -20.60 3.35
N ILE A 38 -1.69 -19.42 3.89
CA ILE A 38 -2.56 -18.24 3.77
C ILE A 38 -2.80 -17.87 2.31
N TYR A 39 -1.76 -17.96 1.48
CA TYR A 39 -1.84 -17.64 0.06
C TYR A 39 -2.68 -18.67 -0.71
N LEU A 40 -2.62 -19.94 -0.36
CA LEU A 40 -3.44 -20.98 -0.98
C LEU A 40 -4.91 -20.89 -0.54
N GLU A 41 -5.16 -20.55 0.72
CA GLU A 41 -6.50 -20.46 1.29
C GLU A 41 -7.19 -19.14 0.92
N GLU A 42 -6.44 -18.03 0.84
CA GLU A 42 -7.00 -16.67 0.78
C GLU A 42 -6.34 -15.77 -0.29
N GLY A 43 -5.41 -16.31 -1.07
CA GLY A 43 -4.67 -15.53 -2.07
C GLY A 43 -3.74 -14.47 -1.47
N ALA A 44 -3.26 -13.56 -2.32
CA ALA A 44 -2.40 -12.45 -1.90
C ALA A 44 -3.10 -11.52 -0.89
N GLU A 45 -4.42 -11.35 -1.02
CA GLU A 45 -5.22 -10.54 -0.11
C GLU A 45 -5.17 -11.06 1.33
N GLY A 46 -5.09 -12.38 1.52
CA GLY A 46 -4.97 -13.00 2.83
C GLY A 46 -3.71 -12.57 3.60
N LEU A 47 -2.64 -12.21 2.90
CA LEU A 47 -1.38 -11.73 3.49
C LEU A 47 -1.48 -10.28 3.97
N MET A 48 -2.42 -9.50 3.43
CA MET A 48 -2.66 -8.10 3.83
C MET A 48 -3.62 -7.97 5.01
N LYS A 49 -4.33 -9.05 5.37
CA LYS A 49 -5.27 -9.07 6.49
C LYS A 49 -4.52 -9.13 7.83
N GLU A 50 -4.84 -8.23 8.74
CA GLU A 50 -4.31 -8.21 10.12
C GLU A 50 -4.95 -9.35 10.94
N LYS A 51 -4.18 -10.40 11.23
CA LYS A 51 -4.65 -11.62 11.94
C LYS A 51 -4.07 -11.78 13.35
N ARG A 52 -3.41 -10.76 13.90
CA ARG A 52 -2.84 -10.81 15.26
C ARG A 52 -3.98 -10.83 16.30
N GLY A 53 -3.88 -11.67 17.36
CA GLY A 53 -4.90 -11.89 18.42
C GLY A 53 -5.23 -10.70 19.36
N ARG A 54 -5.55 -10.90 20.65
CA ARG A 54 -6.08 -9.84 21.55
C ARG A 54 -5.16 -8.59 21.66
N ALA A 55 -5.75 -7.41 21.78
CA ALA A 55 -5.06 -6.15 22.09
C ALA A 55 -4.73 -6.09 23.60
N SER A 56 -3.62 -5.45 23.97
CA SER A 56 -3.20 -5.27 25.36
C SER A 56 -2.63 -3.88 25.58
N LYS A 57 -3.02 -3.21 26.68
CA LYS A 57 -2.60 -1.83 27.02
C LYS A 57 -1.11 -1.74 27.28
N ALA A 58 -0.60 -2.68 28.08
CA ALA A 58 0.80 -2.76 28.39
C ALA A 58 1.63 -3.14 27.16
N SER A 59 1.05 -3.94 26.25
CA SER A 59 1.74 -4.36 25.02
C SER A 59 1.85 -3.27 23.95
N GLY A 60 1.33 -2.06 24.19
CA GLY A 60 1.43 -0.91 23.27
C GLY A 60 0.86 -1.15 21.87
N THR A 61 0.24 -2.31 21.64
CA THR A 61 -0.27 -2.77 20.36
C THR A 61 -1.72 -2.34 20.30
N ARG A 62 -1.94 -1.18 19.67
CA ARG A 62 -3.27 -0.79 19.19
C ARG A 62 -3.65 -1.75 18.07
N LYS A 63 -4.63 -2.60 18.36
CA LYS A 63 -5.45 -3.29 17.36
C LYS A 63 -6.82 -2.63 17.45
N GLY A 64 -7.37 -2.19 16.32
CA GLY A 64 -8.40 -1.13 16.26
C GLY A 64 -7.85 0.12 15.56
N ARG A 65 -8.55 1.27 15.62
CA ARG A 65 -8.22 2.48 14.83
C ARG A 65 -6.77 2.96 15.06
N PRO A 66 -6.03 3.38 14.00
CA PRO A 66 -4.65 3.85 14.11
C PRO A 66 -4.49 5.06 15.06
N PRO A 67 -3.27 5.34 15.55
CA PRO A 67 -2.99 6.57 16.29
C PRO A 67 -3.33 7.81 15.44
N LYS A 68 -4.01 8.80 16.03
CA LYS A 68 -4.16 10.12 15.39
C LYS A 68 -2.77 10.71 15.18
N LEU A 69 -2.58 11.37 14.04
CA LEU A 69 -1.37 12.15 13.77
C LEU A 69 -1.17 13.18 14.87
N ASP A 70 0.07 13.64 15.06
CA ASP A 70 0.31 14.79 15.94
C ASP A 70 -0.51 15.98 15.43
N LYS A 71 -1.13 16.75 16.33
CA LYS A 71 -2.11 17.80 15.96
C LYS A 71 -1.51 18.80 14.97
N LYS A 72 -0.23 19.13 15.17
CA LYS A 72 0.53 20.00 14.27
C LYS A 72 0.64 19.42 12.86
N VAL A 73 0.97 18.13 12.76
CA VAL A 73 1.09 17.43 11.46
C VAL A 73 -0.28 17.30 10.79
N GLU A 74 -1.35 17.08 11.56
CA GLU A 74 -2.72 17.01 11.03
C GLU A 74 -3.18 18.39 10.50
N GLU A 75 -2.91 19.47 11.23
CA GLU A 75 -3.19 20.85 10.81
C GLU A 75 -2.40 21.24 9.55
N ASP A 76 -1.10 20.93 9.51
CA ASP A 76 -0.25 21.18 8.34
C ASP A 76 -0.76 20.43 7.09
N LEU A 77 -1.16 19.17 7.26
CA LEU A 77 -1.74 18.37 6.16
C LEU A 77 -3.11 18.90 5.71
N ILE A 78 -3.95 19.39 6.63
CA ILE A 78 -5.24 20.00 6.28
C ILE A 78 -5.00 21.29 5.49
N ALA A 79 -4.08 22.14 5.92
CA ALA A 79 -3.74 23.38 5.23
C ALA A 79 -3.21 23.10 3.83
N GLU A 80 -2.31 22.13 3.69
CA GLU A 80 -1.79 21.71 2.39
C GLU A 80 -2.89 21.11 1.51
N ASN A 81 -3.79 20.29 2.06
CA ASN A 81 -4.91 19.75 1.29
C ASN A 81 -5.85 20.87 0.79
N GLN A 82 -6.11 21.88 1.60
CA GLN A 82 -6.90 23.05 1.19
C GLN A 82 -6.19 23.84 0.09
N ARG A 83 -4.88 24.07 0.21
CA ARG A 83 -4.05 24.70 -0.82
C ARG A 83 -4.14 23.94 -2.15
N LEU A 84 -3.95 22.62 -2.11
CA LEU A 84 -4.02 21.75 -3.28
C LEU A 84 -5.42 21.71 -3.90
N ARG A 85 -6.48 21.80 -3.09
CA ARG A 85 -7.86 21.89 -3.62
C ARG A 85 -8.10 23.18 -4.37
N MET A 86 -7.64 24.32 -3.84
CA MET A 86 -7.71 25.61 -4.53
C MET A 86 -6.92 25.60 -5.83
N GLU A 87 -5.71 25.04 -5.80
CA GLU A 87 -4.86 24.89 -6.99
C GLU A 87 -5.53 24.03 -8.06
N ASN A 88 -6.11 22.89 -7.67
CA ASN A 88 -6.88 22.05 -8.59
C ASN A 88 -8.13 22.75 -9.16
N GLU A 89 -8.84 23.53 -8.35
CA GLU A 89 -10.01 24.29 -8.82
C GLU A 89 -9.61 25.37 -9.83
N TYR A 90 -8.51 26.08 -9.56
CA TYR A 90 -7.95 27.05 -10.48
C TYR A 90 -7.58 26.42 -11.82
N LEU A 91 -6.88 25.27 -11.80
CA LEU A 91 -6.50 24.54 -13.00
C LEU A 91 -7.73 24.08 -13.80
N LYS A 92 -8.80 23.63 -13.13
CA LYS A 92 -10.05 23.24 -13.80
C LYS A 92 -10.75 24.43 -14.47
N LYS A 93 -10.79 25.60 -13.82
CA LYS A 93 -11.35 26.83 -14.42
C LYS A 93 -10.53 27.26 -15.63
N LEU A 94 -9.21 27.19 -15.54
CA LEU A 94 -8.32 27.49 -16.65
C LEU A 94 -8.55 26.53 -17.82
N ASP A 95 -8.60 25.22 -17.57
CA ASP A 95 -8.87 24.22 -18.60
C ASP A 95 -10.24 24.45 -19.28
N ALA A 96 -11.27 24.82 -18.52
CA ALA A 96 -12.58 25.14 -19.07
C ALA A 96 -12.56 26.37 -20.00
N LEU A 97 -11.80 27.42 -19.66
CA LEU A 97 -11.66 28.61 -20.51
C LEU A 97 -10.90 28.29 -21.80
N VAL A 98 -9.83 27.50 -21.70
CA VAL A 98 -9.05 27.05 -22.86
C VAL A 98 -9.94 26.22 -23.78
N ARG A 99 -10.66 25.22 -23.26
CA ARG A 99 -11.59 24.39 -24.05
C ARG A 99 -12.69 25.21 -24.71
N LYS A 100 -13.27 26.19 -24.02
CA LYS A 100 -14.29 27.07 -24.61
C LYS A 100 -13.73 27.87 -25.78
N ARG A 101 -12.53 28.44 -25.62
CA ARG A 101 -11.84 29.17 -26.69
C ARG A 101 -11.56 28.27 -27.89
N GLU A 102 -11.05 27.05 -27.67
CA GLU A 102 -10.78 26.08 -28.74
C GLU A 102 -12.06 25.69 -29.50
N GLN A 103 -13.19 25.53 -28.78
CA GLN A 103 -14.49 25.27 -29.40
C GLN A 103 -15.00 26.46 -30.23
N GLU A 104 -14.81 27.68 -29.77
CA GLU A 104 -15.18 28.88 -30.54
C GLU A 104 -14.29 29.06 -31.78
N GLU A 105 -12.98 28.82 -31.66
CA GLU A 105 -12.05 28.88 -32.78
C GLU A 105 -12.31 27.79 -33.82
N SER A 106 -12.63 26.56 -33.39
CA SER A 106 -13.00 25.48 -34.32
C SER A 106 -14.33 25.74 -35.04
N LYS A 107 -15.34 26.30 -34.36
CA LYS A 107 -16.61 26.72 -34.99
C LYS A 107 -16.45 27.86 -36.00
N LYS A 108 -15.47 28.75 -35.82
CA LYS A 108 -15.16 29.83 -36.78
C LYS A 108 -14.38 29.33 -38.00
N ARG A 109 -13.72 28.18 -37.89
CA ARG A 109 -12.91 27.57 -38.96
C ARG A 109 -13.70 26.54 -39.79
N GLN A 110 -14.87 26.09 -39.32
CA GLN A 110 -15.87 25.36 -40.10
C GLN A 110 -16.80 26.33 -40.82
#